data_AF-A0A8T5LVM5-F1
#
_entry.id   AF-A0A8T5LVM5-F1
#
_cell.length_a   1.000
_cell.length_b   1.000
_cell.length_c   1.000
_cell.angle_alpha   90.00
_cell.angle_beta   90.00
_cell.angle_gamma   90.00
#
_symmetry.space_group_name_H-M   'P 1'
#
loop_
_entity.id
_entity.type
_entity.pdbx_description
1 polymer ?
#
loop_
_entity_poly.entity_id
_entity_poly.type
_entity_poly.pdbx_seq_one_letter_code
_entity_poly.pdbx_strand_id
1 'polypeptide(L)'
;MSEYSKGLLETEFWNKKGKEVLEVMSKKERKKFIKRISDEEAQKYADEEIAEEANVQPQADGKMSDYFPTGYPSPVKRYWLMNESYNTSLEEMYYWILSQLRRDQGYHMIYKLTDIFSASEQSAFWGAAQARLKIQQETVSQYLIAIGKLVRELFQIVRELRIIDERLVMYDLWKELKSADISLKGLYIDMVEGASKNPSSVYGLAQQVGFTILPDLFFNTHVYKAEEVDKVVDATKYNQAIKNVLKRKLLSFVIWKEKTGKELKDRRKFQLKYLRQHWAVIKMYMDWLKPYLRNIRRMQMSEKQIESADIVSAFETSMTEVEFMAVKPSKTGAHPVIVASFEYRTKPDLSFHQDQYAHKGPIHIGRASMKLRIYGWTDKQIENYKKLRREESMKLFSVIDGSVKAAMEALGEELELYLKQAGEDIEETEKEEKKVKKPKNLGMLDPFVAVVKGVFDLIGALLPSGVFETEAKKPTGVKKPTKSQLKKASGVAIFNAWQTYKNYKKGHQMLSW
;
A
#
# COMPACT_ATOMS: atom_id res chain seq x y z
N MET A 1 22.40 5.86 12.89
CA MET A 1 22.05 7.30 13.02
C MET A 1 22.13 8.09 11.71
N SER A 2 22.38 7.44 10.57
CA SER A 2 22.84 8.06 9.33
C SER A 2 21.76 8.08 8.21
N GLU A 3 20.63 7.43 8.44
CA GLU A 3 19.49 7.35 7.51
C GLU A 3 18.66 8.66 7.42
N TYR A 4 18.70 9.49 8.47
CA TYR A 4 17.91 10.72 8.58
C TYR A 4 18.35 11.80 7.58
N SER A 5 19.65 11.94 7.36
CA SER A 5 20.21 12.91 6.42
C SER A 5 19.76 12.62 5.00
N LYS A 6 19.66 11.34 4.60
CA LYS A 6 19.10 10.94 3.31
C LYS A 6 17.61 11.26 3.21
N GLY A 7 16.82 10.99 4.26
CA GLY A 7 15.41 11.37 4.30
C GLY A 7 15.19 12.88 4.15
N LEU A 8 16.01 13.69 4.83
CA LEU A 8 15.99 15.15 4.69
C LEU A 8 16.33 15.60 3.25
N LEU A 9 17.29 14.93 2.59
CA LEU A 9 17.60 15.20 1.18
C LEU A 9 16.45 14.84 0.24
N GLU A 10 15.78 13.70 0.46
CA GLU A 10 14.63 13.28 -0.36
C GLU A 10 13.44 14.21 -0.22
N THR A 11 13.32 14.87 0.94
CA THR A 11 12.23 15.80 1.29
C THR A 11 12.58 17.27 1.06
N GLU A 12 13.66 17.54 0.32
CA GLU A 12 14.10 18.86 -0.12
C GLU A 12 14.58 19.81 1.00
N PHE A 13 14.98 19.26 2.16
CA PHE A 13 15.67 19.99 3.22
C PHE A 13 17.18 20.02 2.96
N TRP A 14 17.58 20.92 2.07
CA TRP A 14 18.98 21.04 1.63
C TRP A 14 19.66 22.26 2.24
N ASN A 15 20.90 22.06 2.68
CA ASN A 15 21.78 23.17 3.05
C ASN A 15 22.24 23.93 1.78
N LYS A 16 23.11 24.94 1.93
CA LYS A 16 23.59 25.75 0.80
C LYS A 16 24.24 24.90 -0.30
N LYS A 17 25.12 23.96 0.08
CA LYS A 17 25.81 23.05 -0.86
C LYS A 17 24.83 22.08 -1.52
N GLY A 18 23.87 21.56 -0.75
CA GLY A 18 22.81 20.69 -1.27
C GLY A 18 21.94 21.38 -2.31
N LYS A 19 21.62 22.67 -2.12
CA LYS A 19 20.88 23.47 -3.12
C LYS A 19 21.64 23.63 -4.42
N GLU A 20 22.92 23.98 -4.35
CA GLU A 20 23.77 24.16 -5.53
C GLU A 20 23.84 22.89 -6.40
N VAL A 21 23.90 21.72 -5.76
CA VAL A 21 24.04 20.43 -6.46
C VAL A 21 22.69 19.85 -6.88
N LEU A 22 21.70 19.82 -5.99
CA LEU A 22 20.46 19.07 -6.18
C LEU A 22 19.39 19.89 -6.91
N GLU A 23 19.37 21.22 -6.77
CA GLU A 23 18.32 22.05 -7.38
C GLU A 23 18.36 21.99 -8.92
N VAL A 24 19.55 21.78 -9.50
CA VAL A 24 19.77 21.67 -10.96
C VAL A 24 19.38 20.30 -11.53
N MET A 25 19.35 19.25 -10.70
CA MET A 25 19.06 17.88 -11.14
C MET A 25 17.56 17.63 -11.34
N SER A 26 17.19 16.73 -12.25
CA SER A 26 15.80 16.25 -12.37
C SER A 26 15.40 15.34 -11.19
N LYS A 27 14.08 15.22 -10.91
CA LYS A 27 13.57 14.37 -9.79
C LYS A 27 14.11 12.92 -9.83
N LYS A 28 14.29 12.34 -11.02
CA LYS A 28 14.81 10.96 -11.18
C LYS A 28 16.31 10.87 -10.91
N GLU A 29 17.07 11.88 -11.32
CA GLU A 29 18.52 11.96 -11.07
C GLU A 29 18.81 12.20 -9.59
N ARG A 30 18.04 13.08 -8.92
CA ARG A 30 18.14 13.30 -7.47
C ARG A 30 17.97 12.00 -6.69
N LYS A 31 16.92 11.22 -6.98
CA LYS A 31 16.70 9.92 -6.30
C LYS A 31 17.83 8.92 -6.54
N LYS A 32 18.42 8.90 -7.74
CA LYS A 32 19.59 8.05 -8.02
C LYS A 32 20.83 8.53 -7.29
N PHE A 33 21.03 9.84 -7.20
CA PHE A 33 22.15 10.45 -6.46
C PHE A 33 22.06 10.14 -4.97
N ILE A 34 20.90 10.39 -4.35
CA ILE A 34 20.68 10.15 -2.91
C ILE A 34 20.84 8.67 -2.54
N LYS A 35 20.48 7.75 -3.44
CA LYS A 35 20.71 6.30 -3.25
C LYS A 35 22.19 5.89 -3.34
N ARG A 36 23.02 6.65 -4.07
CA ARG A 36 24.43 6.30 -4.32
C ARG A 36 25.38 6.86 -3.27
N ILE A 37 25.06 8.02 -2.70
CA ILE A 37 25.91 8.66 -1.69
C ILE A 37 25.93 7.86 -0.39
N SER A 38 27.06 7.89 0.31
CA SER A 38 27.14 7.37 1.67
C SER A 38 26.36 8.27 2.62
N ASP A 39 26.07 7.79 3.82
CA ASP A 39 25.28 8.57 4.77
C ASP A 39 26.07 9.76 5.35
N GLU A 40 27.39 9.62 5.51
CA GLU A 40 28.28 10.72 5.90
C GLU A 40 28.37 11.80 4.82
N GLU A 41 28.32 11.40 3.54
CA GLU A 41 28.21 12.35 2.44
C GLU A 41 26.85 13.04 2.42
N ALA A 42 25.77 12.33 2.76
CA ALA A 42 24.42 12.92 2.83
C ALA A 42 24.34 14.07 3.86
N GLN A 43 25.03 13.95 5.00
CA GLN A 43 25.11 15.02 6.01
C GLN A 43 25.72 16.32 5.45
N LYS A 44 26.64 16.22 4.48
CA LYS A 44 27.26 17.41 3.87
C LYS A 44 26.30 18.23 3.01
N TYR A 45 25.18 17.63 2.57
CA TYR A 45 24.18 18.27 1.70
C TYR A 45 22.85 18.54 2.42
N ALA A 46 22.53 17.80 3.48
CA ALA A 46 21.30 17.94 4.26
C ALA A 46 21.32 19.19 5.14
N ASP A 47 20.16 19.84 5.29
CA ASP A 47 19.93 20.91 6.27
C ASP A 47 19.60 20.31 7.64
N GLU A 48 20.54 19.59 8.24
CA GLU A 48 20.33 18.86 9.48
C GLU A 48 20.77 19.67 10.72
N GLU A 49 19.94 19.65 11.76
CA GLU A 49 20.26 20.20 13.08
C GLU A 49 21.33 19.35 13.75
N ILE A 50 22.38 20.02 14.20
CA ILE A 50 23.47 19.44 14.96
C ILE A 50 23.30 19.90 16.41
N ALA A 51 23.34 18.96 17.37
CA ALA A 51 23.24 19.26 18.80
C ALA A 51 24.50 18.83 19.54
N GLU A 52 24.89 19.67 20.50
CA GLU A 52 25.93 19.39 21.49
C GLU A 52 25.39 18.44 22.57
N GLU A 53 26.18 17.42 22.91
CA GLU A 53 25.91 16.56 24.07
C GLU A 53 26.32 17.30 25.35
N ALA A 54 25.36 17.61 26.22
CA ALA A 54 25.58 18.41 27.43
C ALA A 54 26.45 17.72 28.52
N ASN A 55 27.08 16.58 28.23
CA ASN A 55 27.72 15.72 29.24
C ASN A 55 29.10 15.14 28.86
N VAL A 56 29.80 15.66 27.86
CA VAL A 56 31.18 15.22 27.60
C VAL A 56 32.12 16.15 28.38
N GLN A 57 32.78 15.62 29.43
CA GLN A 57 33.94 16.30 30.03
C GLN A 57 34.92 16.69 28.92
N PRO A 58 35.59 17.85 29.00
CA PRO A 58 36.54 18.24 27.97
C PRO A 58 37.56 17.11 27.76
N GLN A 59 37.66 16.59 26.54
CA GLN A 59 38.77 15.73 26.17
C GLN A 59 40.07 16.49 26.46
N ALA A 60 41.14 15.77 26.82
CA ALA A 60 42.44 16.31 27.24
C ALA A 60 43.05 17.34 26.25
N ASP A 61 42.54 17.38 25.02
CA ASP A 61 42.99 18.25 23.92
C ASP A 61 42.26 19.62 23.86
N GLY A 62 41.40 19.95 24.84
CA GLY A 62 40.75 21.27 24.92
C GLY A 62 39.67 21.54 23.87
N LYS A 63 39.28 20.53 23.08
CA LYS A 63 38.10 20.60 22.20
C LYS A 63 36.85 20.29 23.02
N MET A 64 36.05 21.32 23.29
CA MET A 64 34.68 21.14 23.78
C MET A 64 33.78 20.66 22.63
N SER A 65 32.88 19.74 22.95
CA SER A 65 31.72 19.26 22.18
C SER A 65 31.98 18.34 20.98
N ASP A 66 31.68 17.05 21.16
CA ASP A 66 31.24 16.20 20.06
C ASP A 66 29.81 16.61 19.68
N TYR A 67 29.64 16.91 18.39
CA TYR A 67 28.41 17.42 17.81
C TYR A 67 27.72 16.30 17.04
N PHE A 68 26.46 16.01 17.39
CA PHE A 68 25.72 14.91 16.77
C PHE A 68 24.54 15.42 15.92
N PRO A 69 24.33 14.82 14.73
CA PRO A 69 23.15 15.08 13.93
C PRO A 69 21.90 14.57 14.65
N THR A 70 20.86 15.41 14.72
CA THR A 70 19.64 15.11 15.49
C THR A 70 18.53 14.47 14.66
N GLY A 71 18.65 14.41 13.33
CA GLY A 71 17.59 13.96 12.43
C GLY A 71 16.44 14.96 12.24
N TYR A 72 16.62 16.23 12.63
CA TYR A 72 15.67 17.32 12.40
C TYR A 72 16.25 18.35 11.45
N PRO A 73 15.42 19.12 10.71
CA PRO A 73 15.90 20.28 9.98
C PRO A 73 16.51 21.32 10.94
N SER A 74 17.52 22.07 10.50
CA SER A 74 18.15 23.12 11.32
C SER A 74 17.14 24.19 11.77
N PRO A 75 16.84 24.31 13.09
CA PRO A 75 15.87 25.28 13.58
C PRO A 75 16.46 26.69 13.63
N VAL A 76 15.60 27.70 13.48
CA VAL A 76 16.00 29.10 13.65
C VAL A 76 16.35 29.38 15.12
N LYS A 77 15.60 28.75 16.03
CA LYS A 77 15.85 28.78 17.47
C LYS A 77 15.28 27.54 18.13
N ARG A 78 15.88 27.15 19.26
CA ARG A 78 15.46 26.03 20.09
C ARG A 78 15.27 26.48 21.53
N TYR A 79 14.20 26.02 22.16
CA TYR A 79 14.02 26.08 23.61
C TYR A 79 13.96 24.67 24.16
N TRP A 80 14.65 24.44 25.28
CA TRP A 80 14.67 23.15 25.95
C TRP A 80 14.29 23.36 27.42
N LEU A 81 13.40 22.49 27.90
CA LEU A 81 13.02 22.39 29.29
C LEU A 81 13.12 20.94 29.71
N MET A 82 13.60 20.71 30.93
CA MET A 82 13.64 19.41 31.54
C MET A 82 13.17 19.54 32.98
N ASN A 83 12.22 18.69 33.36
CA ASN A 83 11.68 18.62 34.70
C ASN A 83 11.72 17.16 35.15
N GLU A 84 12.25 16.90 36.34
CA GLU A 84 12.32 15.58 36.95
C GLU A 84 11.70 15.69 38.34
N SER A 85 10.62 14.95 38.57
CA SER A 85 9.92 14.91 39.87
C SER A 85 9.10 13.64 39.96
N TYR A 86 8.90 13.16 41.19
CA TYR A 86 8.15 11.94 41.53
C TYR A 86 6.73 11.91 40.94
N ASN A 87 6.08 13.06 40.81
CA ASN A 87 4.70 13.16 40.32
C ASN A 87 4.61 13.85 38.94
N THR A 88 5.70 13.93 38.18
CA THR A 88 5.66 14.57 36.86
C THR A 88 4.88 13.70 35.88
N SER A 89 3.82 14.25 35.30
CA SER A 89 3.06 13.64 34.22
C SER A 89 3.42 14.30 32.88
N LEU A 90 3.58 13.49 31.83
CA LEU A 90 3.80 14.00 30.47
C LEU A 90 2.57 14.77 29.96
N GLU A 91 1.39 14.31 30.35
CA GLU A 91 0.10 14.83 29.91
C GLU A 91 -0.06 16.30 30.30
N GLU A 92 0.34 16.68 31.51
CA GLU A 92 0.30 18.08 31.95
C GLU A 92 1.14 18.97 31.03
N MET A 93 2.42 18.63 30.84
CA MET A 93 3.32 19.40 29.99
C MET A 93 2.84 19.45 28.53
N TYR A 94 2.36 18.32 28.00
CA TYR A 94 1.84 18.21 26.64
C TYR A 94 0.58 19.07 26.42
N TYR A 95 -0.46 18.87 27.23
CA TYR A 95 -1.74 19.55 27.06
C TYR A 95 -1.65 21.04 27.40
N TRP A 96 -0.80 21.42 28.37
CA TRP A 96 -0.56 22.83 28.67
C TRP A 96 0.01 23.54 27.44
N ILE A 97 1.09 23.02 26.85
CA ILE A 97 1.75 23.63 25.68
C ILE A 97 0.84 23.60 24.45
N LEU A 98 0.13 22.49 24.24
CA LEU A 98 -0.84 22.36 23.16
C LEU A 98 -1.94 23.43 23.28
N SER A 99 -2.48 23.62 24.49
CA SER A 99 -3.54 24.60 24.75
C SER A 99 -3.05 26.03 24.57
N GLN A 100 -1.86 26.36 25.08
CA GLN A 100 -1.26 27.69 24.95
C GLN A 100 -0.99 28.04 23.48
N LEU A 101 -0.44 27.09 22.71
CA LEU A 101 -0.19 27.31 21.28
C LEU A 101 -1.50 27.46 20.50
N ARG A 102 -2.52 26.65 20.82
CA ARG A 102 -3.79 26.65 20.10
C ARG A 102 -4.68 27.85 20.42
N ARG A 103 -4.84 28.17 21.71
CA ARG A 103 -5.78 29.18 22.22
C ARG A 103 -5.14 30.56 22.28
N ASP A 104 -3.98 30.68 22.93
CA ASP A 104 -3.39 32.00 23.21
C ASP A 104 -2.53 32.52 22.05
N GLN A 105 -1.76 31.64 21.41
CA GLN A 105 -0.86 32.04 20.31
C GLN A 105 -1.53 31.96 18.92
N GLY A 106 -2.74 31.37 18.84
CA GLY A 106 -3.56 31.31 17.63
C GLY A 106 -3.02 30.35 16.55
N TYR A 107 -2.42 29.23 16.94
CA TYR A 107 -2.04 28.16 16.01
C TYR A 107 -3.24 27.22 15.79
N HIS A 108 -3.98 27.44 14.70
CA HIS A 108 -5.19 26.66 14.41
C HIS A 108 -4.91 25.28 13.79
N MET A 109 -3.80 25.14 13.06
CA MET A 109 -3.45 23.89 12.39
C MET A 109 -2.41 23.14 13.20
N ILE A 110 -2.82 22.09 13.90
CA ILE A 110 -1.92 21.25 14.71
C ILE A 110 -1.94 19.83 14.18
N TYR A 111 -0.77 19.29 13.90
CA TYR A 111 -0.57 17.95 13.35
C TYR A 111 0.25 17.13 14.32
N LYS A 112 -0.32 16.01 14.80
CA LYS A 112 0.43 14.99 15.53
C LYS A 112 1.36 14.26 14.56
N LEU A 113 2.65 14.19 14.89
CA LEU A 113 3.69 13.63 14.03
C LEU A 113 4.13 12.26 14.54
N THR A 114 4.60 12.19 15.78
CA THR A 114 5.06 10.95 16.42
C THR A 114 4.34 10.72 17.74
N ASP A 115 4.17 9.45 18.05
CA ASP A 115 3.53 8.95 19.26
C ASP A 115 4.05 7.53 19.48
N ILE A 116 5.22 7.46 20.11
CA ILE A 116 5.96 6.22 20.28
C ILE A 116 6.02 5.95 21.77
N PHE A 117 5.58 4.74 22.13
CA PHE A 117 5.71 4.22 23.47
C PHE A 117 6.65 3.01 23.42
N SER A 118 7.70 3.05 24.22
CA SER A 118 8.61 1.94 24.45
C SER A 118 8.73 1.67 25.93
N ALA A 119 8.97 0.42 26.27
CA ALA A 119 9.08 -0.08 27.62
C ALA A 119 10.11 -1.21 27.67
N SER A 120 10.71 -1.46 28.81
CA SER A 120 11.62 -2.60 28.96
C SER A 120 10.87 -3.93 28.83
N GLU A 121 11.57 -4.97 28.38
CA GLU A 121 10.99 -6.30 28.15
C GLU A 121 10.36 -6.91 29.41
N GLN A 122 10.92 -6.65 30.59
CA GLN A 122 10.39 -7.15 31.86
C GLN A 122 9.32 -6.24 32.49
N SER A 123 9.00 -5.08 31.90
CA SER A 123 7.93 -4.22 32.42
C SER A 123 6.54 -4.81 32.22
N ALA A 124 5.63 -4.53 33.14
CA ALA A 124 4.21 -4.86 32.98
C ALA A 124 3.59 -4.18 31.74
N PHE A 125 4.09 -2.99 31.40
CA PHE A 125 3.68 -2.24 30.20
C PHE A 125 4.02 -2.99 28.90
N TRP A 126 5.20 -3.60 28.81
CA TRP A 126 5.61 -4.40 27.66
C TRP A 126 4.72 -5.63 27.50
N GLY A 127 4.47 -6.37 28.59
CA GLY A 127 3.59 -7.55 28.54
C GLY A 127 2.19 -7.23 28.01
N ALA A 128 1.58 -6.15 28.49
CA ALA A 128 0.27 -5.70 28.02
C ALA A 128 0.29 -5.22 26.55
N ALA A 129 1.34 -4.50 26.13
CA ALA A 129 1.50 -4.04 24.75
C ALA A 129 1.71 -5.21 23.78
N GLN A 130 2.54 -6.19 24.14
CA GLN A 130 2.79 -7.38 23.34
C GLN A 130 1.55 -8.27 23.21
N ALA A 131 0.76 -8.43 24.28
CA ALA A 131 -0.50 -9.15 24.20
C ALA A 131 -1.46 -8.52 23.17
N ARG A 132 -1.60 -7.19 23.18
CA ARG A 132 -2.43 -6.47 22.20
C ARG A 132 -1.87 -6.55 20.78
N LEU A 133 -0.55 -6.44 20.64
CA LEU A 133 0.14 -6.56 19.35
C LEU A 133 -0.01 -7.96 18.77
N LYS A 134 0.12 -9.00 19.58
CA LYS A 134 -0.09 -10.41 19.19
C LYS A 134 -1.51 -10.63 18.65
N ILE A 135 -2.54 -10.14 19.34
CA ILE A 135 -3.94 -10.26 18.87
C ILE A 135 -4.10 -9.64 17.47
N GLN A 136 -3.49 -8.48 17.22
CA GLN A 136 -3.57 -7.85 15.91
C GLN A 136 -2.76 -8.61 14.85
N GLN A 137 -1.59 -9.12 15.19
CA GLN A 137 -0.78 -9.95 14.29
C GLN A 137 -1.50 -11.25 13.91
N GLU A 138 -2.15 -11.91 14.86
CA GLU A 138 -2.96 -13.10 14.61
C GLU A 138 -4.13 -12.78 13.68
N THR A 139 -4.82 -11.66 13.90
CA THR A 139 -5.91 -11.20 13.02
C THR A 139 -5.43 -10.92 11.60
N VAL A 140 -4.28 -10.25 11.44
CA VAL A 140 -3.65 -9.99 10.14
C VAL A 140 -3.27 -11.30 9.45
N SER A 141 -2.66 -12.24 10.17
CA SER A 141 -2.31 -13.56 9.65
C SER A 141 -3.53 -14.32 9.15
N GLN A 142 -4.63 -14.30 9.91
CA GLN A 142 -5.90 -14.91 9.50
C GLN A 142 -6.44 -14.31 8.20
N TYR A 143 -6.44 -12.97 8.08
CA TYR A 143 -6.86 -12.32 6.83
C TYR A 143 -5.96 -12.65 5.66
N LEU A 144 -4.63 -12.67 5.84
CA LEU A 144 -3.69 -13.04 4.78
C LEU A 144 -3.87 -14.50 4.33
N ILE A 145 -4.13 -15.43 5.24
CA ILE A 145 -4.44 -16.82 4.91
C ILE A 145 -5.75 -16.90 4.10
N ALA A 146 -6.79 -16.18 4.52
CA ALA A 146 -8.07 -16.14 3.82
C ALA A 146 -7.92 -15.55 2.41
N ILE A 147 -7.21 -14.42 2.27
CA ILE A 147 -6.89 -13.79 0.98
C ILE A 147 -6.10 -14.78 0.11
N GLY A 148 -5.06 -15.41 0.63
CA GLY A 148 -4.26 -16.39 -0.11
C GLY A 148 -5.06 -17.60 -0.59
N LYS A 149 -6.06 -18.05 0.17
CA LYS A 149 -7.00 -19.09 -0.28
C LYS A 149 -7.88 -18.59 -1.43
N LEU A 150 -8.50 -17.42 -1.29
CA LEU A 150 -9.37 -16.83 -2.32
C LEU A 150 -8.61 -16.52 -3.61
N VAL A 151 -7.35 -16.07 -3.51
CA VAL A 151 -6.48 -15.85 -4.67
C VAL A 151 -6.25 -17.14 -5.44
N ARG A 152 -5.96 -18.26 -4.75
CA ARG A 152 -5.80 -19.57 -5.39
C ARG A 152 -7.08 -20.04 -6.08
N GLU A 153 -8.24 -19.83 -5.45
CA GLU A 153 -9.54 -20.14 -6.05
C GLU A 153 -9.80 -19.27 -7.28
N LEU A 154 -9.40 -18.00 -7.25
CA LEU A 154 -9.53 -17.06 -8.36
C LEU A 154 -8.69 -17.48 -9.58
N PHE A 155 -7.47 -18.01 -9.39
CA PHE A 155 -6.71 -18.67 -10.48
C PHE A 155 -7.47 -19.82 -11.12
N GLN A 156 -8.16 -20.65 -10.32
CA GLN A 156 -8.94 -21.78 -10.85
C GLN A 156 -10.12 -21.27 -11.68
N ILE A 157 -10.84 -20.24 -11.21
CA ILE A 157 -11.98 -19.65 -11.93
C ILE A 157 -11.53 -19.02 -13.26
N VAL A 158 -10.43 -18.26 -13.27
CA VAL A 158 -9.88 -17.64 -14.50
C VAL A 158 -9.49 -18.72 -15.51
N ARG A 159 -8.82 -19.78 -15.06
CA ARG A 159 -8.48 -20.93 -15.92
C ARG A 159 -9.72 -21.61 -16.49
N GLU A 160 -10.76 -21.81 -15.68
CA GLU A 160 -12.03 -22.38 -16.16
C GLU A 160 -12.71 -21.48 -17.19
N LEU A 161 -12.77 -20.17 -16.94
CA LEU A 161 -13.32 -19.19 -17.89
C LEU A 161 -12.58 -19.24 -19.23
N ARG A 162 -11.25 -19.31 -19.21
CA ARG A 162 -10.44 -19.45 -20.43
C ARG A 162 -10.79 -20.72 -21.21
N ILE A 163 -10.90 -21.87 -20.54
CA ILE A 163 -11.27 -23.14 -21.20
C ILE A 163 -12.69 -23.05 -21.78
N ILE A 164 -13.62 -22.38 -21.08
CA ILE A 164 -14.98 -22.18 -21.56
C ILE A 164 -14.98 -21.27 -22.79
N ASP A 165 -14.19 -20.20 -22.80
CA ASP A 165 -14.09 -19.26 -23.92
C ASP A 165 -13.47 -19.92 -25.16
N GLU A 166 -12.36 -20.66 -24.99
CA GLU A 166 -11.76 -21.46 -26.07
C GLU A 166 -12.78 -22.46 -26.67
N ARG A 167 -13.62 -23.07 -25.83
CA ARG A 167 -14.69 -23.96 -26.30
C ARG A 167 -15.79 -23.20 -27.02
N LEU A 168 -16.27 -22.07 -26.49
CA LEU A 168 -17.38 -21.30 -27.06
C LEU A 168 -17.07 -20.77 -28.45
N VAL A 169 -15.81 -20.43 -28.74
CA VAL A 169 -15.36 -20.01 -30.08
C VAL A 169 -15.76 -21.04 -31.15
N MET A 170 -15.62 -22.34 -30.86
CA MET A 170 -16.03 -23.41 -31.79
C MET A 170 -17.55 -23.47 -32.00
N TYR A 171 -18.34 -23.19 -30.96
CA TYR A 171 -19.81 -23.19 -31.05
C TYR A 171 -20.35 -21.99 -31.82
N ASP A 172 -19.69 -20.84 -31.73
CA ASP A 172 -20.06 -19.61 -32.40
C ASP A 172 -19.65 -19.64 -33.89
N LEU A 173 -18.43 -20.12 -34.21
CA LEU A 173 -17.92 -20.25 -35.59
C LEU A 173 -18.51 -21.44 -36.38
N TRP A 174 -19.30 -22.29 -35.75
CA TRP A 174 -19.85 -23.51 -36.34
C TRP A 174 -20.58 -23.31 -37.69
N LYS A 175 -21.26 -22.18 -37.85
CA LYS A 175 -22.01 -21.88 -39.09
C LYS A 175 -21.11 -21.39 -40.23
N GLU A 176 -19.92 -20.89 -39.90
CA GLU A 176 -19.04 -20.19 -40.84
C GLU A 176 -17.84 -21.04 -41.25
N LEU A 177 -17.28 -21.83 -40.32
CA LEU A 177 -16.14 -22.70 -40.57
C LEU A 177 -16.50 -24.18 -40.54
N LYS A 178 -16.15 -24.88 -41.63
CA LYS A 178 -16.23 -26.35 -41.72
C LYS A 178 -15.35 -27.04 -40.66
N SER A 179 -14.19 -26.46 -40.34
CA SER A 179 -13.30 -27.01 -39.30
C SER A 179 -13.95 -27.00 -37.92
N ALA A 180 -14.75 -25.99 -37.58
CA ALA A 180 -15.47 -25.92 -36.31
C ALA A 180 -16.55 -27.01 -36.20
N ASP A 181 -17.28 -27.30 -37.28
CA ASP A 181 -18.24 -28.42 -37.32
C ASP A 181 -17.54 -29.78 -37.14
N ILE A 182 -16.43 -30.00 -37.85
CA ILE A 182 -15.63 -31.23 -37.71
C ILE A 182 -15.11 -31.39 -36.28
N SER A 183 -14.58 -30.32 -35.67
CA SER A 183 -14.10 -30.36 -34.29
C SER A 183 -15.21 -30.66 -33.29
N LEU A 184 -16.39 -30.05 -33.43
CA LEU A 184 -17.54 -30.32 -32.55
C LEU A 184 -18.07 -31.74 -32.71
N LYS A 185 -18.10 -32.28 -33.93
CA LYS A 185 -18.47 -33.67 -34.21
C LYS A 185 -17.49 -34.67 -33.60
N GLY A 186 -16.19 -34.38 -33.66
CA GLY A 186 -15.17 -35.18 -32.98
C GLY A 186 -15.39 -35.19 -31.47
N LEU A 187 -15.61 -33.99 -30.90
CA LEU A 187 -15.85 -33.81 -29.46
C LEU A 187 -17.15 -34.49 -28.99
N TYR A 188 -18.18 -34.54 -29.84
CA TYR A 188 -19.40 -35.32 -29.62
C TYR A 188 -19.14 -36.84 -29.61
N ILE A 189 -18.40 -37.35 -30.59
CA ILE A 189 -18.08 -38.79 -30.65
C ILE A 189 -17.27 -39.22 -29.41
N ASP A 190 -16.31 -38.39 -29.00
CA ASP A 190 -15.44 -38.71 -27.87
C ASP A 190 -16.18 -38.62 -26.53
N MET A 191 -16.93 -37.54 -26.28
CA MET A 191 -17.58 -37.32 -24.97
C MET A 191 -18.97 -37.94 -24.83
N VAL A 192 -19.75 -38.02 -25.90
CA VAL A 192 -21.15 -38.49 -25.83
C VAL A 192 -21.27 -39.94 -26.26
N GLU A 193 -20.55 -40.34 -27.30
CA GLU A 193 -20.67 -41.71 -27.83
C GLU A 193 -19.66 -42.70 -27.23
N GLY A 194 -18.64 -42.21 -26.52
CA GLY A 194 -17.61 -43.05 -25.89
C GLY A 194 -16.55 -43.56 -26.87
N ALA A 195 -16.31 -42.82 -27.97
CA ALA A 195 -15.34 -43.13 -29.01
C ALA A 195 -15.50 -44.58 -29.53
N SER A 196 -14.39 -45.27 -29.83
CA SER A 196 -14.40 -46.65 -30.37
C SER A 196 -14.82 -47.73 -29.37
N LYS A 197 -14.97 -47.41 -28.07
CA LYS A 197 -15.31 -48.40 -27.03
C LYS A 197 -16.78 -48.80 -27.06
N ASN A 198 -17.65 -47.97 -27.63
CA ASN A 198 -19.07 -48.26 -27.74
C ASN A 198 -19.37 -48.82 -29.14
N PRO A 199 -19.88 -50.06 -29.26
CA PRO A 199 -20.25 -50.65 -30.55
C PRO A 199 -21.29 -49.85 -31.33
N SER A 200 -22.06 -49.00 -30.64
CA SER A 200 -23.08 -48.14 -31.23
C SER A 200 -22.58 -46.75 -31.63
N SER A 201 -21.32 -46.40 -31.40
CA SER A 201 -20.75 -45.10 -31.80
C SER A 201 -20.49 -45.05 -33.30
N VAL A 202 -20.28 -43.85 -33.86
CA VAL A 202 -19.90 -43.68 -35.27
C VAL A 202 -18.64 -44.49 -35.62
N TYR A 203 -17.63 -44.53 -34.73
CA TYR A 203 -16.42 -45.33 -34.94
C TYR A 203 -16.59 -46.83 -34.63
N GLY A 204 -17.44 -47.20 -33.66
CA GLY A 204 -17.74 -48.61 -33.36
C GLY A 204 -18.56 -49.28 -34.46
N LEU A 205 -19.54 -48.57 -35.03
CA LEU A 205 -20.34 -49.04 -36.15
C LEU A 205 -19.52 -49.17 -37.43
N ALA A 206 -18.51 -48.33 -37.64
CA ALA A 206 -17.62 -48.41 -38.79
C ALA A 206 -16.81 -49.71 -38.86
N GLN A 207 -16.66 -50.43 -37.74
CA GLN A 207 -16.02 -51.76 -37.70
C GLN A 207 -16.92 -52.88 -38.23
N GLN A 208 -18.24 -52.64 -38.32
CA GLN A 208 -19.19 -53.61 -38.85
C GLN A 208 -19.24 -53.54 -40.39
N VAL A 209 -19.33 -54.71 -41.01
CA VAL A 209 -19.42 -54.83 -42.48
C VAL A 209 -20.67 -54.09 -42.97
N GLY A 210 -20.46 -53.11 -43.87
CA GLY A 210 -21.53 -52.28 -44.45
C GLY A 210 -21.63 -50.84 -43.93
N PHE A 211 -20.87 -50.46 -42.89
CA PHE A 211 -20.87 -49.11 -42.31
C PHE A 211 -19.50 -48.42 -42.33
N THR A 212 -18.52 -48.94 -43.08
CA THR A 212 -17.14 -48.42 -43.14
C THR A 212 -17.05 -46.95 -43.57
N ILE A 213 -17.99 -46.46 -44.38
CA ILE A 213 -18.04 -45.08 -44.90
C ILE A 213 -18.78 -44.13 -43.92
N LEU A 214 -19.38 -44.65 -42.84
CA LEU A 214 -20.19 -43.88 -41.90
C LEU A 214 -19.43 -42.70 -41.24
N PRO A 215 -18.16 -42.84 -40.80
CA PRO A 215 -17.41 -41.72 -40.24
C PRO A 215 -17.20 -40.59 -41.26
N ASP A 216 -16.77 -40.93 -42.47
CA ASP A 216 -16.56 -39.94 -43.54
C ASP A 216 -17.86 -39.22 -43.89
N LEU A 217 -18.98 -39.94 -43.92
CA LEU A 217 -20.30 -39.34 -44.14
C LEU A 217 -20.70 -38.41 -43.01
N PHE A 218 -20.49 -38.80 -41.76
CA PHE A 218 -20.83 -37.99 -40.60
C PHE A 218 -20.03 -36.68 -40.54
N PHE A 219 -18.73 -36.72 -40.82
CA PHE A 219 -17.91 -35.50 -40.84
C PHE A 219 -18.17 -34.61 -42.06
N ASN A 220 -18.45 -35.18 -43.24
CA ASN A 220 -18.67 -34.39 -44.46
C ASN A 220 -20.10 -33.86 -44.62
N THR A 221 -21.10 -34.46 -43.98
CA THR A 221 -22.50 -33.98 -44.06
C THR A 221 -22.76 -32.88 -43.04
N HIS A 222 -22.96 -31.66 -43.52
CA HIS A 222 -23.17 -30.48 -42.66
C HIS A 222 -24.67 -30.21 -42.53
N VAL A 223 -25.18 -30.20 -41.30
CA VAL A 223 -26.60 -29.91 -41.02
C VAL A 223 -26.67 -28.93 -39.85
N TYR A 224 -27.36 -27.81 -40.05
CA TYR A 224 -27.41 -26.71 -39.08
C TYR A 224 -28.70 -26.63 -38.27
N LYS A 225 -29.74 -27.39 -38.67
CA LYS A 225 -31.03 -27.47 -37.98
C LYS A 225 -31.53 -28.91 -37.91
N ALA A 226 -32.15 -29.27 -36.78
CA ALA A 226 -32.70 -30.61 -36.55
C ALA A 226 -33.75 -31.00 -37.61
N GLU A 227 -34.53 -30.04 -38.10
CA GLU A 227 -35.60 -30.25 -39.09
C GLU A 227 -35.08 -30.50 -40.52
N GLU A 228 -33.82 -30.13 -40.80
CA GLU A 228 -33.21 -30.27 -42.13
C GLU A 228 -32.45 -31.58 -42.30
N VAL A 229 -32.27 -32.35 -41.21
CA VAL A 229 -31.52 -33.61 -41.20
C VAL A 229 -32.09 -34.62 -42.20
N ASP A 230 -33.40 -34.80 -42.22
CA ASP A 230 -34.04 -35.78 -43.11
C ASP A 230 -33.85 -35.41 -44.59
N LYS A 231 -34.05 -34.13 -44.92
CA LYS A 231 -33.93 -33.62 -46.30
C LYS A 231 -32.50 -33.75 -46.85
N VAL A 232 -31.51 -33.42 -46.03
CA VAL A 232 -30.08 -33.45 -46.44
C VAL A 232 -29.60 -34.89 -46.59
N VAL A 233 -30.00 -35.80 -45.70
CA VAL A 233 -29.57 -37.20 -45.77
C VAL A 233 -30.29 -37.96 -46.89
N ASP A 234 -31.57 -37.70 -47.13
CA ASP A 234 -32.32 -38.40 -48.18
C ASP A 234 -31.83 -38.06 -49.60
N ALA A 235 -31.29 -36.85 -49.79
CA ALA A 235 -30.69 -36.40 -51.05
C ALA A 235 -29.40 -37.15 -51.43
N THR A 236 -28.76 -37.84 -50.49
CA THR A 236 -27.51 -38.58 -50.74
C THR A 236 -27.77 -39.95 -51.40
N LYS A 237 -26.86 -40.43 -52.25
CA LYS A 237 -27.00 -41.71 -52.99
C LYS A 237 -26.37 -42.89 -52.23
N TYR A 238 -26.88 -43.21 -51.03
CA TYR A 238 -26.38 -44.32 -50.20
C TYR A 238 -27.48 -45.31 -49.79
N ASN A 239 -27.07 -46.46 -49.24
CA ASN A 239 -27.96 -47.50 -48.73
C ASN A 239 -28.87 -46.98 -47.60
N GLN A 240 -30.14 -47.41 -47.59
CA GLN A 240 -31.17 -46.98 -46.65
C GLN A 240 -30.78 -47.25 -45.18
N ALA A 241 -30.07 -48.35 -44.91
CA ALA A 241 -29.57 -48.66 -43.57
C ALA A 241 -28.55 -47.62 -43.06
N ILE A 242 -27.63 -47.17 -43.93
CA ILE A 242 -26.64 -46.13 -43.62
C ILE A 242 -27.34 -44.79 -43.41
N LYS A 243 -28.33 -44.46 -44.25
CA LYS A 243 -29.13 -43.24 -44.12
C LYS A 243 -29.86 -43.16 -42.77
N ASN A 244 -30.51 -44.23 -42.34
CA ASN A 244 -31.24 -44.26 -41.07
C ASN A 244 -30.32 -44.06 -39.86
N VAL A 245 -29.14 -44.69 -39.87
CA VAL A 245 -28.13 -44.52 -38.82
C VAL A 245 -27.57 -43.10 -38.84
N LEU A 246 -27.26 -42.56 -40.02
CA LEU A 246 -26.74 -41.21 -40.19
C LEU A 246 -27.74 -40.15 -39.72
N LYS A 247 -29.03 -40.28 -40.07
CA LYS A 247 -30.12 -39.41 -39.59
C LYS A 247 -30.17 -39.35 -38.07
N ARG A 248 -30.21 -40.51 -37.41
CA ARG A 248 -30.24 -40.59 -35.93
C ARG A 248 -29.04 -39.90 -35.29
N LYS A 249 -27.85 -40.12 -35.85
CA LYS A 249 -26.59 -39.57 -35.32
C LYS A 249 -26.48 -38.07 -35.52
N LEU A 250 -26.83 -37.57 -36.71
CA LEU A 250 -26.85 -36.13 -37.01
C LEU A 250 -27.92 -35.40 -36.18
N LEU A 251 -29.11 -35.98 -36.03
CA LEU A 251 -30.15 -35.40 -35.16
C LEU A 251 -29.68 -35.29 -33.70
N SER A 252 -29.09 -36.37 -33.16
CA SER A 252 -28.53 -36.40 -31.82
C SER A 252 -27.41 -35.35 -31.64
N PHE A 253 -26.52 -35.24 -32.62
CA PHE A 253 -25.44 -34.24 -32.64
C PHE A 253 -25.98 -32.80 -32.62
N VAL A 254 -26.95 -32.47 -33.47
CA VAL A 254 -27.50 -31.10 -33.55
C VAL A 254 -28.21 -30.73 -32.24
N ILE A 255 -29.02 -31.64 -31.68
CA ILE A 255 -29.70 -31.40 -30.40
C ILE A 255 -28.69 -31.21 -29.26
N TRP A 256 -27.66 -32.07 -29.20
CA TRP A 256 -26.60 -31.96 -28.20
C TRP A 256 -25.86 -30.63 -28.32
N LYS A 257 -25.47 -30.24 -29.55
CA LYS A 257 -24.73 -29.00 -29.80
C LYS A 257 -25.51 -27.77 -29.32
N GLU A 258 -26.81 -27.69 -29.62
CA GLU A 258 -27.63 -26.55 -29.21
C GLU A 258 -27.80 -26.47 -27.68
N LYS A 259 -28.06 -27.61 -27.02
CA LYS A 259 -28.22 -27.66 -25.56
C LYS A 259 -26.91 -27.37 -24.84
N THR A 260 -25.82 -28.02 -25.23
CA THR A 260 -24.49 -27.83 -24.63
C THR A 260 -23.95 -26.43 -24.91
N GLY A 261 -24.22 -25.84 -26.08
CA GLY A 261 -23.85 -24.46 -26.37
C GLY A 261 -24.54 -23.45 -25.45
N LYS A 262 -25.84 -23.64 -25.15
CA LYS A 262 -26.57 -22.81 -24.18
C LYS A 262 -26.04 -23.01 -22.75
N GLU A 263 -25.85 -24.25 -22.34
CA GLU A 263 -25.28 -24.60 -21.03
C GLU A 263 -23.90 -23.97 -20.82
N LEU A 264 -23.01 -24.00 -21.82
CA LEU A 264 -21.69 -23.38 -21.74
C LEU A 264 -21.77 -21.86 -21.59
N LYS A 265 -22.69 -21.19 -22.30
CA LYS A 265 -22.92 -19.74 -22.17
C LYS A 265 -23.45 -19.37 -20.78
N ASP A 266 -24.39 -20.15 -20.26
CA ASP A 266 -24.91 -19.96 -18.91
C ASP A 266 -23.83 -20.21 -17.85
N ARG A 267 -23.06 -21.31 -17.98
CA ARG A 267 -21.94 -21.62 -17.10
C ARG A 267 -20.89 -20.51 -17.10
N ARG A 268 -20.55 -19.96 -18.27
CA ARG A 268 -19.67 -18.79 -18.40
C ARG A 268 -20.19 -17.61 -17.59
N LYS A 269 -21.48 -17.29 -17.73
CA LYS A 269 -22.13 -16.18 -17.00
C LYS A 269 -22.12 -16.40 -15.49
N PHE A 270 -22.33 -17.64 -15.03
CA PHE A 270 -22.21 -17.99 -13.61
C PHE A 270 -20.78 -17.83 -13.11
N GLN A 271 -19.78 -18.32 -13.87
CA GLN A 271 -18.38 -18.20 -13.49
C GLN A 271 -17.90 -16.74 -13.43
N LEU A 272 -18.37 -15.87 -14.33
CA LEU A 272 -18.08 -14.43 -14.26
C LEU A 272 -18.65 -13.77 -12.99
N LYS A 273 -19.89 -14.11 -12.61
CA LYS A 273 -20.47 -13.63 -11.35
C LYS A 273 -19.71 -14.15 -10.13
N TYR A 274 -19.30 -15.41 -10.18
CA TYR A 274 -18.54 -16.06 -9.12
C TYR A 274 -17.16 -15.42 -8.94
N LEU A 275 -16.45 -15.14 -10.05
CA LEU A 275 -15.21 -14.38 -10.08
C LEU A 275 -15.34 -13.03 -9.38
N ARG A 276 -16.37 -12.25 -9.76
CA ARG A 276 -16.67 -10.95 -9.15
C ARG A 276 -16.91 -11.04 -7.65
N GLN A 277 -17.64 -12.05 -7.19
CA GLN A 277 -17.87 -12.26 -5.76
C GLN A 277 -16.56 -12.51 -5.01
N HIS A 278 -15.67 -13.35 -5.54
CA HIS A 278 -14.37 -13.64 -4.91
C HIS A 278 -13.50 -12.38 -4.85
N TRP A 279 -13.48 -11.61 -5.93
CA TRP A 279 -12.75 -10.35 -5.98
C TRP A 279 -13.27 -9.32 -4.97
N ALA A 280 -14.60 -9.15 -4.88
CA ALA A 280 -15.21 -8.24 -3.90
C ALA A 280 -14.88 -8.62 -2.46
N VAL A 281 -14.85 -9.92 -2.15
CA VAL A 281 -14.49 -10.43 -0.81
C VAL A 281 -13.01 -10.18 -0.52
N ILE A 282 -12.12 -10.37 -1.49
CA ILE A 282 -10.70 -10.03 -1.34
C ILE A 282 -10.53 -8.54 -1.05
N LYS A 283 -11.21 -7.66 -1.81
CA LYS A 283 -11.17 -6.21 -1.60
C LYS A 283 -11.63 -5.82 -0.20
N MET A 284 -12.74 -6.41 0.27
CA MET A 284 -13.24 -6.21 1.63
C MET A 284 -12.19 -6.60 2.69
N TYR A 285 -11.56 -7.78 2.56
CA TYR A 285 -10.50 -8.20 3.49
C TYR A 285 -9.27 -7.30 3.43
N MET A 286 -8.89 -6.81 2.25
CA MET A 286 -7.79 -5.83 2.12
C MET A 286 -8.11 -4.50 2.80
N ASP A 287 -9.35 -4.02 2.68
CA ASP A 287 -9.79 -2.79 3.36
C ASP A 287 -9.83 -2.96 4.88
N TRP A 288 -10.22 -4.14 5.39
CA TRP A 288 -10.14 -4.46 6.81
C TRP A 288 -8.71 -4.67 7.30
N LEU A 289 -7.81 -5.18 6.47
CA LEU A 289 -6.42 -5.43 6.82
C LEU A 289 -5.63 -4.13 7.09
N LYS A 290 -5.88 -3.08 6.29
CA LYS A 290 -5.19 -1.77 6.38
C LYS A 290 -5.12 -1.19 7.81
N PRO A 291 -6.24 -1.03 8.56
CA PRO A 291 -6.18 -0.46 9.91
C PRO A 291 -5.38 -1.32 10.89
N TYR A 292 -5.43 -2.66 10.78
CA TYR A 292 -4.65 -3.54 11.66
C TYR A 292 -3.15 -3.42 11.37
N LEU A 293 -2.73 -3.42 10.10
CA LEU A 293 -1.33 -3.18 9.75
C LEU A 293 -0.82 -1.83 10.27
N ARG A 294 -1.65 -0.78 10.14
CA ARG A 294 -1.33 0.54 10.68
C ARG A 294 -1.20 0.54 12.20
N ASN A 295 -2.05 -0.21 12.90
CA ASN A 295 -2.05 -0.29 14.35
C ASN A 295 -0.89 -1.15 14.89
N ILE A 296 -0.59 -2.30 14.27
CA ILE A 296 0.59 -3.11 14.60
C ILE A 296 1.84 -2.24 14.52
N ARG A 297 1.99 -1.45 13.45
CA ARG A 297 3.14 -0.56 13.31
C ARG A 297 3.19 0.53 14.37
N ARG A 298 2.05 1.09 14.77
CA ARG A 298 1.98 2.10 15.84
C ARG A 298 2.32 1.53 17.21
N MET A 299 2.00 0.25 17.45
CA MET A 299 2.28 -0.45 18.70
C MET A 299 3.66 -1.11 18.70
N GLN A 300 4.29 -1.25 17.54
CA GLN A 300 5.69 -1.65 17.47
C GLN A 300 6.53 -0.58 18.15
N MET A 301 7.24 -1.03 19.16
CA MET A 301 8.17 -0.22 19.92
C MET A 301 9.34 0.20 19.01
N SER A 302 9.89 1.38 19.29
CA SER A 302 11.03 1.86 18.52
C SER A 302 12.28 1.10 18.94
N GLU A 303 12.90 0.39 18.00
CA GLU A 303 14.17 -0.33 18.19
C GLU A 303 15.25 0.58 18.81
N LYS A 304 15.37 1.82 18.29
CA LYS A 304 16.26 2.85 18.84
C LYS A 304 16.02 3.18 20.31
N GLN A 305 14.76 3.13 20.76
CA GLN A 305 14.43 3.42 22.16
C GLN A 305 14.75 2.20 23.04
N ILE A 306 14.50 0.98 22.57
CA ILE A 306 14.85 -0.27 23.25
C ILE A 306 16.37 -0.38 23.44
N GLU A 307 17.15 -0.02 22.43
CA GLU A 307 18.63 -0.04 22.49
C GLU A 307 19.24 1.14 23.27
N SER A 308 18.42 2.09 23.73
CA SER A 308 18.91 3.22 24.51
C SER A 308 19.41 2.76 25.88
N ALA A 309 20.55 3.29 26.32
CA ALA A 309 21.09 3.04 27.66
C ALA A 309 20.13 3.44 28.81
N ASP A 310 19.15 4.30 28.52
CA ASP A 310 18.12 4.71 29.47
C ASP A 310 17.00 3.67 29.66
N ILE A 311 16.86 2.69 28.75
CA ILE A 311 15.95 1.55 28.91
C ILE A 311 16.78 0.32 29.22
N VAL A 312 16.66 -0.15 30.47
CA VAL A 312 17.33 -1.39 30.89
C VAL A 312 16.29 -2.51 30.87
N SER A 313 16.53 -3.57 30.09
CA SER A 313 15.57 -4.66 29.88
C SER A 313 15.07 -5.31 31.17
N ALA A 314 15.90 -5.35 32.21
CA ALA A 314 15.59 -5.94 33.52
C ALA A 314 14.80 -5.02 34.47
N PHE A 315 14.72 -3.72 34.19
CA PHE A 315 14.10 -2.74 35.09
C PHE A 315 12.72 -2.34 34.60
N GLU A 316 11.80 -1.96 35.48
CA GLU A 316 10.49 -1.45 35.08
C GLU A 316 10.59 0.01 34.59
N THR A 317 11.11 0.18 33.37
CA THR A 317 11.33 1.48 32.71
C THR A 317 10.42 1.61 31.49
N SER A 318 9.97 2.84 31.24
CA SER A 318 9.20 3.20 30.05
C SER A 318 9.66 4.55 29.51
N MET A 319 9.55 4.69 28.20
CA MET A 319 9.92 5.88 27.46
C MET A 319 8.79 6.22 26.48
N THR A 320 8.29 7.44 26.56
CA THR A 320 7.26 7.95 25.67
C THR A 320 7.78 9.16 24.92
N GLU A 321 7.66 9.14 23.60
CA GLU A 321 8.00 10.25 22.72
C GLU A 321 6.75 10.71 21.97
N VAL A 322 6.40 11.98 22.15
CA VAL A 322 5.25 12.59 21.47
C VAL A 322 5.73 13.84 20.77
N GLU A 323 5.45 13.97 19.47
CA GLU A 323 5.76 15.16 18.68
C GLU A 323 4.50 15.69 18.02
N PHE A 324 4.29 17.00 18.09
CA PHE A 324 3.33 17.68 17.26
C PHE A 324 3.92 18.93 16.61
N MET A 325 3.37 19.27 15.45
CA MET A 325 3.68 20.48 14.71
C MET A 325 2.49 21.42 14.70
N ALA A 326 2.70 22.63 15.19
CA ALA A 326 1.74 23.72 15.16
C ALA A 326 2.10 24.70 14.04
N VAL A 327 1.13 24.97 13.15
CA VAL A 327 1.26 25.89 12.02
C VAL A 327 0.24 27.03 12.14
N LYS A 328 0.71 28.26 11.97
CA LYS A 328 -0.14 29.45 11.86
C LYS A 328 -0.30 29.85 10.39
N PRO A 329 -1.52 29.83 9.82
CA PRO A 329 -1.72 30.22 8.42
C PRO A 329 -1.37 31.71 8.23
N SER A 330 -0.72 32.02 7.11
CA SER A 330 -0.28 33.36 6.73
C SER A 330 -0.61 33.59 5.26
N LYS A 331 -1.07 34.79 4.91
CA LYS A 331 -1.43 35.15 3.53
C LYS A 331 -0.22 35.23 2.59
N THR A 332 1.01 35.24 3.13
CA THR A 332 2.25 35.41 2.37
C THR A 332 2.85 34.10 1.84
N GLY A 333 2.22 32.95 2.08
CA GLY A 333 2.75 31.62 1.72
C GLY A 333 3.96 31.15 2.56
N ALA A 334 4.31 31.91 3.61
CA ALA A 334 5.33 31.60 4.59
C ALA A 334 4.69 31.57 5.98
N HIS A 335 4.76 30.42 6.64
CA HIS A 335 4.01 30.12 7.85
C HIS A 335 4.94 30.05 9.06
N PRO A 336 4.59 30.69 10.19
CA PRO A 336 5.20 30.41 11.48
C PRO A 336 4.90 28.96 11.87
N VAL A 337 5.94 28.16 12.11
CA VAL A 337 5.83 26.75 12.50
C VAL A 337 6.61 26.50 13.78
N ILE A 338 5.98 25.80 14.72
CA ILE A 338 6.61 25.32 15.96
C ILE A 338 6.45 23.80 16.00
N VAL A 339 7.55 23.09 16.13
CA VAL A 339 7.59 21.64 16.37
C VAL A 339 7.91 21.43 17.84
N ALA A 340 6.97 20.84 18.57
CA ALA A 340 7.11 20.53 19.98
C ALA A 340 7.33 19.02 20.13
N SER A 341 8.52 18.64 20.60
CA SER A 341 8.87 17.25 20.93
C SER A 341 8.88 17.10 22.45
N PHE A 342 8.15 16.11 22.94
CA PHE A 342 8.12 15.75 24.35
C PHE A 342 8.69 14.35 24.51
N GLU A 343 9.51 14.20 25.52
CA GLU A 343 10.19 12.97 25.85
C GLU A 343 9.99 12.73 27.34
N TYR A 344 9.32 11.64 27.67
CA TYR A 344 9.06 11.22 29.04
C TYR A 344 9.75 9.91 29.30
N ARG A 345 10.42 9.81 30.44
CA ARG A 345 11.13 8.61 30.86
C ARG A 345 10.78 8.31 32.30
N THR A 346 10.48 7.06 32.59
CA THR A 346 10.31 6.58 33.97
C THR A 346 11.56 5.85 34.43
N LYS A 347 12.03 6.20 35.62
CA LYS A 347 13.06 5.44 36.34
C LYS A 347 12.40 4.80 37.56
N PRO A 348 12.59 3.50 37.80
CA PRO A 348 12.11 2.88 39.03
C PRO A 348 12.94 3.40 40.21
N ASP A 349 12.25 3.85 41.25
CA ASP A 349 12.81 4.11 42.57
C ASP A 349 12.26 3.08 43.56
N LEU A 350 13.15 2.37 44.24
CA LEU A 350 12.80 1.35 45.22
C LEU A 350 12.62 2.01 46.58
N SER A 351 11.49 2.69 46.77
CA SER A 351 11.10 3.16 48.11
C SER A 351 10.51 2.00 48.92
N PHE A 352 11.28 1.46 49.87
CA PHE A 352 10.77 0.50 50.86
C PHE A 352 9.90 1.23 51.87
N HIS A 353 8.61 1.41 51.60
CA HIS A 353 7.66 1.79 52.65
C HIS A 353 7.50 0.61 53.62
N GLN A 354 7.72 0.91 54.90
CA GLN A 354 7.80 -0.06 56.00
C GLN A 354 6.42 -0.59 56.45
N ASP A 355 5.32 -0.04 55.94
CA ASP A 355 3.96 -0.44 56.34
C ASP A 355 3.13 -1.06 55.20
N GLN A 356 2.74 -2.32 55.45
CA GLN A 356 1.53 -3.05 55.02
C GLN A 356 1.30 -3.41 53.52
N TYR A 357 1.64 -4.67 53.20
CA TYR A 357 0.84 -5.73 52.53
C TYR A 357 -0.06 -5.48 51.29
N ALA A 358 -0.06 -4.32 50.64
CA ALA A 358 -0.82 -4.13 49.38
C ALA A 358 0.11 -3.75 48.22
N HIS A 359 0.28 -4.68 47.27
CA HIS A 359 0.79 -4.50 45.90
C HIS A 359 1.96 -3.50 45.73
N LYS A 360 3.18 -3.93 46.12
CA LYS A 360 4.43 -3.18 45.91
C LYS A 360 4.88 -3.28 44.45
N GLY A 361 4.48 -2.34 43.61
CA GLY A 361 5.20 -1.98 42.39
C GLY A 361 6.28 -0.92 42.69
N PRO A 362 7.33 -0.79 41.88
CA PRO A 362 8.30 0.31 42.00
C PRO A 362 7.57 1.66 41.88
N ILE A 363 7.93 2.64 42.72
CA ILE A 363 7.48 4.01 42.50
C ILE A 363 8.32 4.56 41.35
N HIS A 364 7.69 5.13 40.33
CA HIS A 364 8.41 5.67 39.18
C HIS A 364 8.71 7.16 39.38
N ILE A 365 9.97 7.55 39.23
CA ILE A 365 10.34 8.96 39.03
C ILE A 365 10.18 9.28 37.54
N GLY A 366 9.36 10.28 37.25
CA GLY A 366 9.13 10.79 35.90
C GLY A 366 10.10 11.91 35.55
N ARG A 367 10.84 11.77 34.44
CA ARG A 367 11.59 12.85 33.80
C ARG A 367 10.90 13.24 32.51
N ALA A 368 10.33 14.45 32.48
CA ALA A 368 9.73 15.04 31.29
C ALA A 368 10.67 16.08 30.68
N SER A 369 10.92 15.97 29.38
CA SER A 369 11.74 16.88 28.59
C SER A 369 10.91 17.42 27.43
N MET A 370 10.88 18.73 27.26
CA MET A 370 10.22 19.41 26.14
C MET A 370 11.26 20.17 25.32
N LYS A 371 11.25 19.95 24.01
CA LYS A 371 12.04 20.69 23.02
C LYS A 371 11.10 21.41 22.06
N LEU A 372 11.17 22.74 22.02
CA LEU A 372 10.45 23.57 21.05
C LEU A 372 11.43 23.99 19.95
N ARG A 373 11.20 23.52 18.73
CA ARG A 373 11.95 23.89 17.53
C ARG A 373 11.14 24.83 16.66
N ILE A 374 11.79 25.90 16.21
CA ILE A 374 11.11 27.02 15.56
C ILE A 374 11.54 27.13 14.11
N TYR A 375 10.55 27.24 13.21
CA TYR A 375 10.75 27.30 11.77
C TYR A 375 9.86 28.35 11.10
N GLY A 376 10.30 28.82 9.94
CA GLY A 376 9.47 29.54 8.97
C GLY A 376 9.40 28.71 7.70
N TRP A 377 8.31 27.99 7.50
CA TRP A 377 8.17 27.03 6.40
C TRP A 377 7.09 27.43 5.39
N THR A 378 7.24 26.92 4.18
CA THR A 378 6.21 26.97 3.12
C THR A 378 5.29 25.76 3.21
N ASP A 379 4.13 25.81 2.56
CA ASP A 379 3.18 24.67 2.51
C ASP A 379 3.85 23.38 2.03
N LYS A 380 4.71 23.47 1.01
CA LYS A 380 5.49 22.34 0.49
C LYS A 380 6.43 21.75 1.52
N GLN A 381 7.14 22.59 2.28
CA GLN A 381 8.04 22.11 3.33
C GLN A 381 7.29 21.45 4.47
N ILE A 382 6.09 21.95 4.80
CA ILE A 382 5.19 21.36 5.81
C ILE A 382 4.74 19.96 5.35
N GLU A 383 4.31 19.82 4.10
CA GLU A 383 3.91 18.52 3.54
C GLU A 383 5.08 17.55 3.44
N ASN A 384 6.24 18.01 2.99
CA ASN A 384 7.47 17.22 2.92
C ASN A 384 7.90 16.73 4.30
N TYR A 385 7.86 17.58 5.34
CA TYR A 385 8.20 17.16 6.70
C TYR A 385 7.20 16.14 7.27
N LYS A 386 5.89 16.32 7.01
CA LYS A 386 4.87 15.31 7.35
C LYS A 386 5.14 13.98 6.65
N LYS A 387 5.57 14.04 5.39
CA LYS A 387 5.88 12.86 4.59
C LYS A 387 7.10 12.14 5.13
N LEU A 388 8.19 12.85 5.45
CA LEU A 388 9.39 12.31 6.09
C LEU A 388 9.03 11.48 7.33
N ARG A 389 8.28 12.08 8.26
CA ARG A 389 7.85 11.41 9.51
C ARG A 389 6.92 10.22 9.27
N ARG A 390 6.07 10.28 8.24
CA ARG A 390 5.23 9.15 7.83
C ARG A 390 6.05 8.04 7.18
N GLU A 391 7.00 8.35 6.30
CA GLU A 391 7.79 7.36 5.56
C GLU A 391 8.75 6.59 6.48
N GLU A 392 9.33 7.25 7.49
CA GLU A 392 10.05 6.59 8.60
C GLU A 392 9.16 5.53 9.29
N SER A 393 7.85 5.79 9.34
CA SER A 393 6.86 4.88 9.91
C SER A 393 6.39 3.77 8.94
N MET A 394 6.54 3.92 7.61
CA MET A 394 5.80 3.12 6.60
C MET A 394 6.58 1.97 5.91
N LYS A 395 7.84 1.68 6.29
CA LYS A 395 8.67 0.66 5.59
C LYS A 395 8.13 -0.80 5.63
N LEU A 396 7.15 -1.12 6.47
CA LEU A 396 6.52 -2.45 6.53
C LEU A 396 5.40 -2.66 5.49
N PHE A 397 4.82 -1.59 4.94
CA PHE A 397 3.77 -1.70 3.92
C PHE A 397 4.28 -2.32 2.62
N SER A 398 5.53 -2.03 2.23
CA SER A 398 6.09 -2.50 0.96
C SER A 398 6.33 -4.01 0.88
N VAL A 399 6.47 -4.70 2.02
CA VAL A 399 6.79 -6.13 2.05
C VAL A 399 5.53 -6.99 1.89
N ILE A 400 4.43 -6.60 2.54
CA ILE A 400 3.15 -7.33 2.48
C ILE A 400 2.41 -7.03 1.18
N ASP A 401 2.50 -5.79 0.69
CA ASP A 401 1.99 -5.46 -0.64
C ASP A 401 2.72 -6.26 -1.72
N GLY A 402 4.02 -6.53 -1.59
CA GLY A 402 4.82 -7.21 -2.61
C GLY A 402 4.33 -8.61 -3.00
N SER A 403 3.98 -9.46 -2.03
CA SER A 403 3.59 -10.85 -2.31
C SER A 403 2.17 -10.98 -2.86
N VAL A 404 1.22 -10.23 -2.30
CA VAL A 404 -0.17 -10.19 -2.79
C VAL A 404 -0.22 -9.48 -4.14
N LYS A 405 0.50 -8.38 -4.31
CA LYS A 405 0.60 -7.65 -5.57
C LYS A 405 1.25 -8.49 -6.66
N ALA A 406 2.34 -9.21 -6.38
CA ALA A 406 2.95 -10.10 -7.35
C ALA A 406 1.99 -11.23 -7.80
N ALA A 407 1.18 -11.76 -6.88
CA ALA A 407 0.17 -12.76 -7.22
C ALA A 407 -0.97 -12.20 -8.09
N MET A 408 -1.38 -10.95 -7.85
CA MET A 408 -2.39 -10.26 -8.66
C MET A 408 -1.84 -9.80 -10.01
N GLU A 409 -0.58 -9.36 -10.08
CA GLU A 409 0.10 -9.01 -11.32
C GLU A 409 0.26 -10.23 -12.23
N ALA A 410 0.54 -11.41 -11.66
CA ALA A 410 0.61 -12.67 -12.41
C ALA A 410 -0.72 -13.06 -13.07
N LEU A 411 -1.85 -12.55 -12.57
CA LEU A 411 -3.20 -12.75 -13.10
C LEU A 411 -3.64 -11.65 -14.09
N GLY A 412 -2.88 -10.56 -14.19
CA GLY A 412 -3.36 -9.21 -14.49
C GLY A 412 -4.23 -9.07 -15.75
N GLU A 413 -3.80 -9.58 -16.89
CA GLU A 413 -4.50 -9.27 -18.15
C GLU A 413 -5.82 -10.05 -18.33
N GLU A 414 -5.83 -11.34 -17.98
CA GLU A 414 -7.02 -12.19 -18.11
C GLU A 414 -8.05 -11.87 -17.02
N LEU A 415 -7.60 -11.64 -15.79
CA LEU A 415 -8.48 -11.32 -14.67
C LEU A 415 -9.24 -10.01 -14.91
N GLU A 416 -8.56 -8.96 -15.35
CA GLU A 416 -9.19 -7.66 -15.60
C GLU A 416 -10.20 -7.71 -16.74
N LEU A 417 -9.90 -8.46 -17.81
CA LEU A 417 -10.84 -8.68 -18.90
C LEU A 417 -12.15 -9.29 -18.38
N TYR A 418 -12.04 -10.33 -17.55
CA TYR A 418 -13.22 -11.00 -16.99
C TYR A 418 -13.94 -10.17 -15.93
N LEU A 419 -13.24 -9.39 -15.12
CA LEU A 419 -13.87 -8.46 -14.16
C LEU A 419 -14.62 -7.33 -14.85
N LYS A 420 -14.06 -6.75 -15.92
CA LYS A 420 -14.79 -5.78 -16.77
C LYS A 420 -16.05 -6.40 -17.37
N GLN A 421 -15.95 -7.62 -17.90
CA GLN A 421 -17.10 -8.35 -18.44
C GLN A 421 -18.15 -8.71 -17.38
N ALA A 422 -17.76 -8.84 -16.11
CA ALA A 422 -18.66 -9.07 -14.99
C ALA A 422 -19.35 -7.78 -14.49
N GLY A 423 -19.10 -6.63 -15.13
CA GLY A 423 -19.73 -5.34 -14.82
C GLY A 423 -19.12 -4.63 -13.62
N GLU A 424 -17.82 -4.74 -13.42
CA GLU A 424 -17.07 -3.82 -12.55
C GLU A 424 -16.57 -2.62 -13.35
N ASP A 425 -16.89 -1.42 -12.86
CA ASP A 425 -16.32 -0.17 -13.36
C ASP A 425 -14.85 -0.09 -12.94
N ILE A 426 -13.96 -0.40 -13.87
CA ILE A 426 -12.54 -0.06 -13.76
C ILE A 426 -12.43 1.35 -14.35
N GLU A 427 -12.17 2.35 -13.51
CA GLU A 427 -12.01 3.74 -13.96
C GLU A 427 -10.98 3.82 -15.09
N GLU A 428 -11.44 4.18 -16.30
CA GLU A 428 -10.54 4.53 -17.40
C GLU A 428 -9.98 5.93 -17.14
N THR A 429 -8.69 6.02 -16.81
CA THR A 429 -8.00 7.31 -16.69
C THR A 429 -7.79 7.93 -18.07
N GLU A 430 -8.22 9.20 -18.21
CA GLU A 430 -8.01 10.03 -19.39
C GLU A 430 -6.52 10.10 -19.78
N LYS A 431 -6.21 9.72 -21.03
CA LYS A 431 -4.84 9.80 -21.57
C LYS A 431 -4.55 11.23 -22.05
N GLU A 432 -3.62 11.91 -21.40
CA GLU A 432 -2.94 13.08 -21.98
C GLU A 432 -2.14 12.65 -23.23
N GLU A 433 -2.52 13.17 -24.40
CA GLU A 433 -1.79 13.00 -25.66
C GLU A 433 -0.40 13.67 -25.61
N LYS A 434 0.66 12.87 -25.52
CA LYS A 434 2.02 13.31 -25.89
C LYS A 434 2.34 12.89 -27.32
N LYS A 435 2.41 13.88 -28.21
CA LYS A 435 2.80 13.77 -29.63
C LYS A 435 4.11 12.99 -29.79
N VAL A 436 4.03 11.85 -30.47
CA VAL A 436 5.15 11.00 -30.88
C VAL A 436 5.79 11.56 -32.16
N LYS A 437 7.11 11.77 -32.17
CA LYS A 437 7.91 11.72 -33.41
C LYS A 437 8.39 10.28 -33.61
N LYS A 438 7.97 9.64 -34.71
CA LYS A 438 8.35 8.27 -35.12
C LYS A 438 9.84 8.18 -35.49
N PRO A 439 10.45 6.99 -35.35
CA PRO A 439 10.73 6.22 -36.57
C PRO A 439 10.24 4.76 -36.52
N LYS A 440 10.19 4.18 -37.73
CA LYS A 440 9.58 2.90 -38.13
C LYS A 440 10.46 1.70 -37.74
N ASN A 441 9.86 0.67 -37.13
CA ASN A 441 9.83 -0.71 -37.64
C ASN A 441 8.91 -1.56 -36.76
N LEU A 442 8.11 -2.41 -37.43
CA LEU A 442 7.07 -3.27 -36.86
C LEU A 442 7.63 -4.31 -35.87
N GLY A 443 6.96 -4.43 -34.72
CA GLY A 443 7.00 -5.58 -33.84
C GLY A 443 5.67 -5.68 -33.10
N MET A 444 4.98 -6.81 -33.27
CA MET A 444 3.59 -7.12 -32.93
C MET A 444 3.30 -7.25 -31.41
N LEU A 445 3.91 -6.40 -30.58
CA LEU A 445 3.82 -6.46 -29.11
C LEU A 445 3.49 -5.11 -28.44
N ASP A 446 3.13 -4.10 -29.22
CA ASP A 446 2.83 -2.75 -28.73
C ASP A 446 1.39 -2.45 -28.24
N PRO A 447 0.37 -3.36 -28.28
CA PRO A 447 -0.87 -3.16 -27.53
C PRO A 447 -0.75 -3.46 -26.03
N PHE A 448 0.25 -4.26 -25.63
CA PHE A 448 0.39 -4.83 -24.30
C PHE A 448 1.01 -3.87 -23.27
N VAL A 449 1.75 -2.85 -23.69
CA VAL A 449 2.40 -1.90 -22.76
C VAL A 449 1.46 -0.76 -22.31
N ALA A 450 0.36 -0.51 -23.03
CA ALA A 450 -0.54 0.61 -22.77
C ALA A 450 -1.67 0.31 -21.78
N VAL A 451 -1.91 -0.96 -21.45
CA VAL A 451 -3.00 -1.44 -20.56
C VAL A 451 -2.51 -1.69 -19.13
N VAL A 452 -1.24 -2.09 -18.97
CA VAL A 452 -0.58 -2.35 -17.67
C VAL A 452 -0.57 -1.13 -16.73
N LYS A 453 -0.72 0.10 -17.23
CA LYS A 453 -0.79 1.30 -16.38
C LYS A 453 -2.09 1.45 -15.58
N GLY A 454 -3.21 0.87 -16.03
CA GLY A 454 -4.50 0.97 -15.33
C GLY A 454 -4.53 0.21 -14.01
N VAL A 455 -3.88 -0.96 -13.97
CA VAL A 455 -3.72 -1.80 -12.77
C VAL A 455 -2.89 -1.09 -11.71
N PHE A 456 -1.84 -0.38 -12.15
CA PHE A 456 -0.92 0.34 -11.27
C PHE A 456 -1.55 1.59 -10.61
N ASP A 457 -2.56 2.21 -11.24
CA ASP A 457 -3.26 3.36 -10.66
C ASP A 457 -4.40 2.92 -9.72
N LEU A 458 -5.05 1.77 -9.95
CA LEU A 458 -6.08 1.23 -9.05
C LEU A 458 -5.47 0.59 -7.79
N ILE A 459 -4.29 -0.04 -7.93
CA ILE A 459 -3.44 -0.44 -6.80
C ILE A 459 -2.71 0.79 -6.21
N GLY A 460 -2.49 1.83 -7.01
CA GLY A 460 -2.02 3.15 -6.57
C GLY A 460 -3.02 3.89 -5.67
N ALA A 461 -4.32 3.67 -5.87
CA ALA A 461 -5.41 4.14 -5.00
C ALA A 461 -5.57 3.31 -3.71
N LEU A 462 -4.90 2.14 -3.63
CA LEU A 462 -4.80 1.28 -2.44
C LEU A 462 -3.62 1.64 -1.53
N LEU A 463 -2.67 2.45 -2.01
CA LEU A 463 -1.75 3.22 -1.17
C LEU A 463 -2.55 4.33 -0.45
N PRO A 464 -2.14 4.77 0.76
CA PRO A 464 -2.86 5.83 1.46
C PRO A 464 -3.07 7.02 0.52
N SER A 465 -4.31 7.51 0.47
CA SER A 465 -4.82 8.64 -0.32
C SER A 465 -4.18 9.99 0.05
N GLY A 466 -2.85 10.02 0.01
CA GLY A 466 -1.97 11.16 0.22
C GLY A 466 -0.61 11.01 -0.49
N VAL A 467 -0.49 10.10 -1.46
CA VAL A 467 0.74 9.88 -2.26
C VAL A 467 0.54 10.11 -3.76
N PHE A 468 -0.69 10.12 -4.28
CA PHE A 468 -0.99 10.71 -5.58
C PHE A 468 -1.32 12.18 -5.40
N GLU A 469 -0.44 13.04 -5.93
CA GLU A 469 -0.70 14.46 -6.19
C GLU A 469 -2.02 14.55 -6.98
N THR A 470 -3.15 14.74 -6.29
CA THR A 470 -4.07 15.75 -6.81
C THR A 470 -3.31 17.04 -6.66
N GLU A 471 -2.92 17.66 -7.78
CA GLU A 471 -2.59 19.07 -7.75
C GLU A 471 -3.78 19.74 -7.08
N ALA A 472 -3.63 20.08 -5.79
CA ALA A 472 -4.47 21.09 -5.18
C ALA A 472 -4.34 22.26 -6.14
N LYS A 473 -5.41 22.54 -6.89
CA LYS A 473 -5.49 23.68 -7.81
C LYS A 473 -4.86 24.83 -7.06
N LYS A 474 -3.67 25.25 -7.51
CA LYS A 474 -2.94 26.36 -6.88
C LYS A 474 -3.99 27.45 -6.69
N PRO A 475 -4.22 27.98 -5.47
CA PRO A 475 -4.95 29.23 -5.37
C PRO A 475 -4.18 30.20 -6.25
N THR A 476 -4.82 30.56 -7.36
CA THR A 476 -4.30 31.44 -8.40
C THR A 476 -3.87 32.74 -7.72
N GLY A 477 -2.56 32.91 -7.49
CA GLY A 477 -2.02 34.17 -6.97
C GLY A 477 -0.90 34.12 -5.92
N VAL A 478 -0.55 32.98 -5.32
CA VAL A 478 0.51 32.97 -4.28
C VAL A 478 1.91 32.95 -4.91
N LYS A 479 2.54 34.12 -5.02
CA LYS A 479 3.97 34.26 -5.39
C LYS A 479 4.83 33.46 -4.41
N LYS A 480 5.89 32.78 -4.90
CA LYS A 480 6.88 32.09 -4.04
C LYS A 480 7.36 33.07 -2.95
N PRO A 481 7.31 32.70 -1.66
CA PRO A 481 7.64 33.62 -0.58
C PRO A 481 9.11 34.05 -0.67
N THR A 482 9.35 35.34 -0.46
CA THR A 482 10.71 35.91 -0.44
C THR A 482 11.44 35.52 0.85
N LYS A 483 12.78 35.42 0.84
CA LYS A 483 13.60 35.14 2.05
C LYS A 483 13.26 36.04 3.25
N SER A 484 12.87 37.29 3.00
CA SER A 484 12.41 38.23 4.04
C SER A 484 11.10 37.80 4.70
N GLN A 485 10.15 37.24 3.95
CA GLN A 485 8.87 36.76 4.47
C GLN A 485 9.05 35.51 5.33
N LEU A 486 9.97 34.60 4.96
CA LEU A 486 10.35 33.45 5.78
C LEU A 486 10.98 33.89 7.11
N LYS A 487 11.88 34.88 7.08
CA LYS A 487 12.48 35.46 8.30
C LYS A 487 11.45 36.13 9.22
N LYS A 488 10.46 36.83 8.65
CA LYS A 488 9.35 37.42 9.42
C LYS A 488 8.48 36.33 10.07
N ALA A 489 8.13 35.29 9.31
CA ALA A 489 7.37 34.14 9.81
C ALA A 489 8.11 33.43 10.96
N SER A 490 9.42 33.20 10.83
CA SER A 490 10.23 32.64 11.92
C SER A 490 10.33 33.58 13.12
N GLY A 491 10.40 34.90 12.90
CA GLY A 491 10.41 35.90 13.98
C GLY A 491 9.15 35.85 14.84
N VAL A 492 7.98 35.74 14.21
CA VAL A 492 6.70 35.55 14.91
C VAL A 492 6.69 34.23 15.69
N ALA A 493 7.18 33.14 15.08
CA ALA A 493 7.26 31.84 15.75
C ALA A 493 8.23 31.88 16.95
N ILE A 494 9.35 32.60 16.86
CA ILE A 494 10.30 32.78 17.97
C ILE A 494 9.62 33.47 19.15
N PHE A 495 8.93 34.58 18.88
CA PHE A 495 8.24 35.34 19.93
C PHE A 495 7.17 34.48 20.61
N ASN A 496 6.32 33.81 19.82
CA ASN A 496 5.25 32.97 20.37
C ASN A 496 5.81 31.78 21.16
N ALA A 497 6.84 31.10 20.64
CA ALA A 497 7.47 29.98 21.33
C ALA A 497 8.14 30.42 22.65
N TRP A 498 8.78 31.59 22.67
CA TRP A 498 9.34 32.17 23.88
C TRP A 498 8.26 32.49 24.91
N GLN A 499 7.16 33.11 24.49
CA GLN A 499 6.03 33.41 25.37
C GLN A 499 5.46 32.13 25.96
N THR A 500 5.22 31.11 25.14
CA THR A 500 4.78 29.78 25.61
C THR A 500 5.77 29.19 26.62
N TYR A 501 7.07 29.20 26.32
CA TYR A 501 8.12 28.69 27.21
C TYR A 501 8.16 29.46 28.54
N LYS A 502 8.13 30.80 28.49
CA LYS A 502 8.16 31.67 29.67
C LYS A 502 6.91 31.50 30.53
N ASN A 503 5.74 31.45 29.91
CA ASN A 503 4.47 31.25 30.61
C ASN A 503 4.42 29.86 31.26
N TYR A 504 4.98 28.82 30.61
CA TYR A 504 5.09 27.49 31.22
C TYR A 504 5.96 27.56 32.46
N LYS A 505 7.17 28.11 32.36
CA LYS A 505 8.07 28.24 33.53
C LYS A 505 7.41 29.01 34.68
N LYS A 506 6.75 30.13 34.38
CA LYS A 506 6.03 30.92 35.39
C LYS A 506 4.85 30.17 36.01
N GLY A 507 4.05 29.48 35.20
CA GLY A 507 2.90 28.69 35.67
C GLY A 507 3.29 27.54 36.60
N HIS A 508 4.50 27.01 36.44
CA HIS A 508 5.04 25.90 37.23
C HIS A 508 6.11 26.35 38.24
N GLN A 509 6.16 27.64 38.58
CA GLN A 509 7.07 28.23 39.59
C GLN A 509 8.56 27.95 39.33
N MET A 510 8.94 27.72 38.07
CA MET A 510 10.33 27.53 37.67
C MET A 510 11.03 28.88 37.54
N LEU A 511 12.35 28.90 37.77
CA LEU A 511 13.19 30.09 37.58
C LEU A 511 13.01 30.67 36.16
N SER A 512 12.44 31.87 36.08
CA SER A 512 12.21 32.59 34.82
C SER A 512 13.10 33.85 34.79
N TRP A 513 14.32 33.70 34.28
CA TRP A 513 15.14 34.85 33.86
C TRP A 513 14.76 35.33 32.46
#